data_AF-A0A7X2MS36-F1
#
_entry.id   AF-A0A7X2MS36-F1
#
_cell.length_a   1.000
_cell.length_b   1.000
_cell.length_c   1.000
_cell.angle_alpha   90.00
_cell.angle_beta   90.00
_cell.angle_gamma   90.00
#
_symmetry.space_group_name_H-M   'P 1'
#
loop_
_entity.id
_entity.type
_entity.pdbx_description
1 polymer ?
#
loop_
_entity_poly.entity_id
_entity_poly.type
_entity_poly.pdbx_seq_one_letter_code
_entity_poly.pdbx_strand_id
1 'polypeptide(L)'
;RETALMNYALDKLGTVPDIQIYGPQSRAGVIAFNLGKHHAYDVGSFLDQYGIAIRTGHHCAMPLMQHYNVPAMCRASFTFYNSEEEVDRLAAGLTRIHRLLGG
;
A
#
# COMPACT_ATOMS: atom_id res chain seq x y z
N ARG A 1 -18.93 -8.03 1.15
CA ARG A 1 -18.54 -6.87 0.33
C ARG A 1 -17.15 -6.38 0.73
N GLU A 2 -16.91 -6.01 1.99
CA GLU A 2 -15.58 -5.61 2.47
C GLU A 2 -14.50 -6.69 2.28
N THR A 3 -14.77 -7.95 2.64
CA THR A 3 -13.83 -9.07 2.41
C THR A 3 -13.52 -9.30 0.93
N ALA A 4 -14.52 -9.15 0.05
CA ALA A 4 -14.32 -9.32 -1.39
C ALA A 4 -13.42 -8.21 -1.96
N LEU A 5 -13.68 -6.95 -1.56
CA LEU A 5 -12.82 -5.81 -1.92
C LEU A 5 -11.40 -5.98 -1.37
N MET A 6 -11.26 -6.52 -0.15
CA MET A 6 -9.96 -6.78 0.45
C MET A 6 -9.14 -7.82 -0.33
N ASN A 7 -9.79 -8.91 -0.74
CA ASN A 7 -9.16 -9.93 -1.57
C ASN A 7 -8.78 -9.35 -2.95
N TYR A 8 -9.69 -8.61 -3.58
CA TYR A 8 -9.42 -7.91 -4.83
C TYR A 8 -8.21 -6.96 -4.70
N ALA A 9 -8.15 -6.19 -3.62
CA ALA A 9 -7.04 -5.29 -3.34
C ALA A 9 -5.72 -6.02 -3.13
N LEU A 10 -5.72 -7.16 -2.43
CA LEU A 10 -4.52 -7.98 -2.27
C LEU A 10 -4.03 -8.54 -3.60
N ASP A 11 -4.94 -9.13 -4.38
CA ASP A 11 -4.61 -9.71 -5.69
C ASP A 11 -4.09 -8.62 -6.64
N LYS A 12 -4.79 -7.48 -6.70
CA LYS A 12 -4.41 -6.38 -7.57
C LYS A 12 -3.09 -5.74 -7.17
N LEU A 13 -2.89 -5.45 -5.89
CA LEU A 13 -1.62 -4.91 -5.40
C LEU A 13 -0.49 -5.91 -5.63
N GLY A 14 -0.73 -7.21 -5.51
CA GLY A 14 0.26 -8.26 -5.80
C GLY A 14 0.79 -8.24 -7.25
N THR A 15 0.09 -7.57 -8.18
CA THR A 15 0.57 -7.39 -9.57
C THR A 15 1.54 -6.23 -9.74
N VAL A 16 1.71 -5.38 -8.72
CA VAL A 16 2.62 -4.22 -8.77
C VAL A 16 4.07 -4.70 -8.64
N PRO A 17 4.99 -4.33 -9.57
CA PRO A 17 6.40 -4.71 -9.47
C PRO A 17 7.05 -4.22 -8.18
N ASP A 18 7.91 -5.06 -7.60
CA ASP A 18 8.67 -4.81 -6.36
C ASP A 18 7.83 -4.40 -5.13
N ILE A 19 6.52 -4.64 -5.15
CA ILE A 19 5.72 -4.42 -3.96
C ILE A 19 6.03 -5.47 -2.90
N GLN A 20 6.17 -5.02 -1.66
CA GLN A 20 6.27 -5.88 -0.50
C GLN A 20 5.07 -5.64 0.39
N ILE A 21 4.20 -6.64 0.51
CA ILE A 21 3.01 -6.57 1.35
C ILE A 21 3.30 -7.24 2.71
N TYR A 22 2.97 -6.54 3.79
CA TYR A 22 3.14 -7.04 5.16
C TYR A 22 1.82 -7.59 5.71
N GLY A 23 1.92 -8.59 6.58
CA GLY A 23 0.79 -9.20 7.28
C GLY A 23 0.23 -10.48 6.62
N PRO A 24 -0.73 -11.16 7.28
CA PRO A 24 -1.31 -12.43 6.85
C PRO A 24 -2.19 -12.29 5.62
N GLN A 25 -2.46 -13.39 4.89
CA GLN A 25 -3.41 -13.37 3.77
C GLN A 25 -4.85 -13.07 4.24
N SER A 26 -5.27 -13.70 5.34
CA SER A 26 -6.53 -13.34 6.00
C SER A 26 -6.35 -12.05 6.80
N ARG A 27 -6.93 -10.95 6.31
CA ARG A 27 -6.82 -9.61 6.89
C ARG A 27 -8.10 -8.82 6.68
N ALA A 28 -8.28 -7.76 7.46
CA ALA A 28 -9.42 -6.86 7.35
C ALA A 28 -8.96 -5.40 7.41
N GLY A 29 -9.60 -4.56 6.61
CA GLY A 29 -9.51 -3.10 6.68
C GLY A 29 -8.21 -2.47 6.18
N VAL A 30 -7.04 -3.11 6.31
CA VAL A 30 -5.74 -2.45 6.00
C VAL A 30 -4.75 -3.33 5.26
N ILE A 31 -4.03 -2.72 4.31
CA ILE A 31 -2.89 -3.31 3.62
C ILE A 31 -1.67 -2.43 3.90
N ALA A 32 -0.72 -2.97 4.66
CA ALA A 32 0.59 -2.37 4.84
C ALA A 32 1.53 -2.87 3.73
N PHE A 33 2.28 -1.95 3.12
CA PHE A 33 3.19 -2.27 2.02
C PHE A 33 4.37 -1.30 1.93
N ASN A 34 5.41 -1.70 1.21
CA ASN A 34 6.48 -0.84 0.69
C ASN A 34 6.70 -1.13 -0.79
N LEU A 35 7.33 -0.21 -1.51
CA LEU A 35 7.59 -0.32 -2.94
C LEU A 35 9.10 -0.33 -3.19
N GLY A 36 9.66 -1.52 -3.41
CA GLY A 36 11.09 -1.73 -3.59
C GLY A 36 11.94 -1.07 -2.51
N LYS A 37 12.94 -0.32 -2.95
CA LYS A 37 13.86 0.45 -2.09
C LYS A 37 13.38 1.89 -1.79
N HIS A 38 12.20 2.27 -2.25
CA HIS A 38 11.73 3.65 -2.14
C HIS A 38 11.20 3.94 -0.73
N HIS A 39 11.50 5.13 -0.21
CA HIS A 39 11.00 5.52 1.11
C HIS A 39 9.47 5.63 1.09
N ALA A 40 8.83 5.12 2.13
CA ALA A 40 7.38 5.17 2.26
C ALA A 40 6.83 6.60 2.12
N TYR A 41 7.54 7.60 2.64
CA TYR A 41 7.16 9.01 2.52
C TYR A 41 7.07 9.47 1.06
N ASP A 42 8.08 9.19 0.25
CA ASP A 42 8.11 9.58 -1.18
C ASP A 42 6.93 8.95 -1.92
N VAL A 43 6.70 7.66 -1.71
CA VAL A 43 5.55 6.93 -2.30
C VAL A 43 4.22 7.59 -1.90
N GLY A 44 4.07 7.94 -0.62
CA GLY A 44 2.89 8.66 -0.13
C GLY A 44 2.70 10.02 -0.80
N SER A 45 3.78 10.80 -0.93
CA SER A 45 3.73 12.12 -1.59
C SER A 45 3.35 12.02 -3.07
N PHE A 46 3.85 11.02 -3.81
CA PHE A 46 3.42 10.81 -5.19
C PHE A 46 1.95 10.37 -5.30
N LEU A 47 1.50 9.48 -4.41
CA LEU A 47 0.10 9.04 -4.41
C LEU A 47 -0.85 10.20 -4.07
N ASP A 48 -0.47 11.08 -3.16
CA ASP A 48 -1.23 12.29 -2.83
C ASP A 48 -1.42 13.20 -4.06
N GLN A 49 -0.36 13.38 -4.87
CA GLN A 49 -0.46 14.11 -6.15
C GLN A 49 -1.40 13.45 -7.16
N TYR A 50 -1.63 12.15 -7.06
CA TYR A 50 -2.62 11.42 -7.87
C TYR A 50 -4.03 11.40 -7.26
N GLY A 51 -4.23 12.14 -6.17
CA GLY A 51 -5.49 12.20 -5.43
C GLY A 51 -5.81 10.88 -4.73
N ILE A 52 -4.78 10.18 -4.23
CA ILE A 52 -4.90 8.90 -3.52
C ILE A 52 -4.31 9.08 -2.12
N ALA A 53 -5.19 9.13 -1.12
CA ALA A 53 -4.78 9.29 0.27
C ALA A 53 -4.36 7.94 0.88
N ILE A 54 -3.11 7.86 1.35
CA ILE A 54 -2.61 6.76 2.19
C ILE A 54 -1.90 7.32 3.43
N ARG A 55 -1.62 6.47 4.41
CA ARG A 55 -0.76 6.85 5.55
C ARG A 55 0.63 6.25 5.39
N THR A 56 1.66 7.01 5.77
CA THR A 56 3.05 6.54 5.83
C THR A 56 3.60 6.72 7.24
N GLY A 57 4.64 5.95 7.58
CA GLY A 57 5.37 6.07 8.83
C GLY A 57 5.33 4.78 9.67
N HIS A 58 5.49 4.95 10.97
CA HIS A 58 5.52 3.84 11.93
C HIS A 58 4.13 3.41 12.42
N HIS A 59 3.07 4.16 12.09
CA HIS A 59 1.67 3.85 12.48
C HIS A 59 1.47 3.60 13.99
N CYS A 60 2.24 4.32 14.83
CA CYS A 60 2.31 4.09 16.29
C CYS A 60 2.71 2.65 16.69
N ALA A 61 3.31 1.88 15.78
CA ALA A 61 3.70 0.48 15.95
C ALA A 61 5.21 0.28 15.71
N MET A 62 6.05 1.12 16.34
CA MET A 62 7.51 1.08 16.16
C MET A 62 8.15 -0.31 16.43
N PRO A 63 7.71 -1.11 17.43
CA PRO A 63 8.24 -2.47 17.60
C PRO A 63 7.97 -3.39 16.39
N LEU A 64 6.85 -3.20 15.70
CA LEU A 64 6.51 -3.96 14.50
C LEU A 64 7.43 -3.58 13.33
N MET A 65 7.75 -2.29 13.20
CA MET A 65 8.70 -1.80 12.20
C MET A 65 10.10 -2.40 12.41
N GLN A 66 10.54 -2.50 13.67
CA GLN A 66 11.78 -3.18 14.05
C GLN A 66 11.75 -4.67 13.73
N HIS A 67 10.63 -5.37 13.99
CA HIS A 67 10.47 -6.78 13.65
C HIS A 67 10.63 -7.04 12.14
N TYR A 68 10.07 -6.18 11.30
CA TYR A 68 10.22 -6.26 9.85
C TYR A 68 11.49 -5.60 9.32
N ASN A 69 12.34 -5.05 10.20
CA ASN A 69 13.57 -4.33 9.86
C ASN A 69 13.37 -3.22 8.80
N VAL A 70 12.28 -2.46 8.93
CA VAL A 70 12.00 -1.30 8.08
C VAL A 70 11.77 -0.05 8.93
N PRO A 71 12.16 1.15 8.47
CA PRO A 71 11.95 2.37 9.24
C PRO A 71 10.49 2.85 9.21
N ALA A 72 9.75 2.54 8.14
CA ALA A 72 8.38 2.94 7.91
C ALA A 72 7.69 2.03 6.88
N MET A 73 6.36 2.06 6.86
CA MET A 73 5.53 1.40 5.85
C MET A 73 4.48 2.36 5.28
N CYS A 74 4.06 2.15 4.05
CA CYS A 74 2.79 2.67 3.53
C CYS A 74 1.62 1.83 4.05
N ARG A 75 0.46 2.45 4.26
CA ARG A 75 -0.78 1.78 4.65
C ARG A 75 -1.96 2.33 3.87
N ALA A 76 -2.58 1.48 3.05
CA ALA A 76 -3.89 1.72 2.47
C ALA A 76 -4.96 1.12 3.38
N SER A 77 -6.04 1.85 3.61
CA SER A 77 -7.17 1.42 4.43
C SER A 77 -8.42 1.39 3.57
N PHE A 78 -9.07 0.23 3.53
CA PHE A 78 -10.30 0.00 2.79
C PHE A 78 -11.45 -0.20 3.77
N THR A 79 -12.60 0.34 3.42
CA THR A 79 -13.83 0.31 4.22
C THR A 79 -15.02 -0.03 3.31
N PHE A 80 -16.22 -0.10 3.87
CA PHE A 80 -17.43 -0.44 3.13
C PHE A 80 -17.80 0.55 2.01
N TYR A 81 -17.30 1.79 2.04
CA TYR A 81 -17.59 2.80 1.03
C TYR A 81 -16.57 2.83 -0.11
N ASN A 82 -15.49 2.06 -0.03
CA ASN A 82 -14.50 2.00 -1.09
C ASN A 82 -14.94 1.12 -2.26
N SER A 83 -14.33 1.34 -3.43
CA SER A 83 -14.62 0.61 -4.67
C SER A 83 -13.40 -0.10 -5.27
N GLU A 84 -13.65 -1.07 -6.15
CA GLU A 84 -12.59 -1.74 -6.92
C GLU A 84 -11.86 -0.77 -7.85
N GLU A 85 -12.52 0.29 -8.30
CA GLU A 85 -11.91 1.36 -9.11
C GLU A 85 -10.87 2.15 -8.30
N GLU A 86 -11.11 2.41 -7.02
CA GLU A 86 -10.12 3.05 -6.14
C GLU A 86 -8.90 2.16 -5.91
N VAL A 87 -9.11 0.84 -5.80
CA VAL A 87 -8.03 -0.16 -5.75
C VAL A 87 -7.22 -0.14 -7.05
N ASP A 88 -7.89 -0.09 -8.20
CA ASP A 88 -7.24 -0.02 -9.51
C ASP A 88 -6.41 1.25 -9.67
N ARG A 89 -6.95 2.40 -9.24
CA ARG A 89 -6.23 3.66 -9.21
C ARG A 89 -4.99 3.59 -8.32
N LEU A 90 -5.09 2.96 -7.15
CA LEU A 90 -3.94 2.75 -6.26
C LEU A 90 -2.86 1.88 -6.93
N ALA A 91 -3.23 0.73 -7.48
CA ALA A 91 -2.28 -0.17 -8.13
C ALA A 91 -1.61 0.47 -9.37
N ALA A 92 -2.38 1.19 -10.18
CA ALA A 92 -1.87 1.94 -11.32
C ALA A 92 -0.94 3.08 -10.88
N GLY A 93 -1.29 3.80 -9.81
CA GLY A 93 -0.46 4.84 -9.21
C GLY A 93 0.88 4.29 -8.72
N LEU A 94 0.87 3.17 -7.99
CA LEU A 94 2.09 2.51 -7.52
C LEU A 94 2.96 2.01 -8.68
N THR A 95 2.37 1.40 -9.70
CA THR A 95 3.10 0.95 -10.89
C THR A 95 3.75 2.12 -11.62
N ARG A 96 3.05 3.27 -11.70
CA ARG A 96 3.60 4.49 -12.27
C ARG A 96 4.75 5.05 -11.44
N ILE A 97 4.64 5.05 -10.11
CA ILE A 97 5.71 5.50 -9.20
C ILE A 97 6.95 4.64 -9.38
N HIS A 98 6.79 3.31 -9.40
CA HIS A 98 7.89 2.39 -9.65
C HIS A 98 8.63 2.69 -10.96
N ARG A 99 7.89 2.97 -12.04
CA ARG A 99 8.49 3.37 -13.33
C ARG A 99 9.25 4.70 -13.24
N LEU A 100 8.72 5.68 -12.51
CA LEU A 100 9.31 7.03 -12.41
C LEU A 100 10.56 7.06 -11.53
N LEU A 101 10.59 6.24 -10.48
CA LEU A 101 11.70 6.21 -9.52
C LEU A 101 12.82 5.23 -9.90
N GLY A 102 12.74 4.64 -11.09
CA GLY A 102 13.77 3.76 -11.66
C GLY A 102 13.81 2.40 -10.98
N GLY A 103 12.85 1.54 -11.35
CA GLY A 103 12.85 0.12 -11.02
C GLY A 103 14.20 -0.56 -11.23
#